data_AF-A0A127SM06-F1
#
_entry.id   AF-A0A127SM06-F1
#
_cell.length_a   1.000
_cell.length_b   1.000
_cell.length_c   1.000
_cell.angle_alpha   90.00
_cell.angle_beta   90.00
_cell.angle_gamma   90.00
#
_symmetry.space_group_name_H-M   'P 1'
#
loop_
_entity.id
_entity.type
_entity.pdbx_description
1 polymer ?
#
loop_
_entity_poly.entity_id
_entity_poly.type
_entity_poly.pdbx_seq_one_letter_code
_entity_poly.pdbx_strand_id
1 'polypeptide(L)'
;VLGLKVDGEDAAPLARIEAEYNLETIQPQARQDFLKQTAKLFWLGKVRPSIEHSLLTEKRLAAETEAMNVFAENLRHLLLSAPAGARTTLGVDPGIRTGVKLAVVNASGDVLAHSTIYP
;
A
#
# COMPACT_ATOMS: atom_id res chain seq x y z
N VAL A 1 -6.66 -3.52 14.77
CA VAL A 1 -5.68 -2.87 13.88
C VAL A 1 -4.34 -3.56 14.11
N LEU A 2 -3.68 -4.03 13.05
CA LEU A 2 -2.38 -4.72 13.15
C LEU A 2 -1.24 -3.71 13.12
N GLY A 3 -0.15 -4.01 13.82
CA GLY A 3 1.11 -3.28 13.73
C GLY A 3 2.09 -4.02 12.83
N LEU A 4 2.74 -3.30 11.92
CA LEU A 4 3.81 -3.83 11.07
C LEU A 4 5.14 -3.34 11.66
N LYS A 5 6.11 -4.24 11.82
CA LYS A 5 7.45 -3.91 12.32
C LYS A 5 8.51 -4.54 11.44
N VAL A 6 9.66 -3.89 11.35
CA VAL A 6 10.86 -4.44 10.71
C VAL A 6 11.74 -5.05 11.80
N ASP A 7 11.97 -6.35 11.68
CA ASP A 7 12.89 -7.08 12.55
C ASP A 7 14.36 -6.77 12.20
N GLY A 8 15.21 -6.79 13.22
CA GLY A 8 16.64 -6.53 13.05
C GLY A 8 17.36 -6.39 14.39
N GLU A 9 18.61 -6.86 14.43
CA GLU A 9 19.46 -6.78 15.61
C GLU A 9 20.06 -5.37 15.80
N ASP A 10 20.05 -4.88 17.04
CA ASP A 10 20.61 -3.56 17.37
C ASP A 10 22.10 -3.62 17.73
N ALA A 11 22.60 -4.79 18.15
CA ALA A 11 23.96 -4.94 18.68
C ALA A 11 25.04 -4.66 17.63
N ALA A 12 24.92 -5.23 16.43
CA ALA A 12 25.91 -5.04 15.38
C ALA A 12 25.98 -3.57 14.87
N PRO A 13 24.87 -2.87 14.60
CA PRO A 13 24.90 -1.44 14.29
C PRO A 13 25.48 -0.57 15.41
N LEU A 14 25.16 -0.86 16.67
CA LEU A 14 25.71 -0.14 17.81
C LEU A 14 27.23 -0.33 17.92
N ALA A 15 27.71 -1.57 17.80
CA ALA A 15 29.15 -1.87 17.79
C ALA A 15 29.88 -1.12 16.67
N ARG A 16 29.25 -1.00 15.49
CA ARG A 16 29.81 -0.20 14.38
C ARG A 16 29.91 1.29 14.73
N ILE A 17 28.89 1.87 15.37
CA ILE A 17 28.94 3.28 15.82
C ILE A 17 30.05 3.46 16.86
N GLU A 18 30.16 2.55 17.83
CA GLU A 18 31.19 2.63 18.86
C GLU A 18 32.61 2.54 18.27
N ALA A 19 32.82 1.64 17.31
CA ALA A 19 34.09 1.47 16.61
C ALA A 19 34.44 2.68 15.72
N GLU A 20 33.49 3.17 14.92
CA GLU A 20 33.70 4.31 14.01
C GLU A 20 34.16 5.57 14.76
N TYR A 21 33.57 5.82 15.92
CA TYR A 21 33.91 6.98 16.76
C TYR A 21 34.97 6.69 17.83
N ASN A 22 35.58 5.51 17.82
CA ASN A 22 36.59 5.07 18.79
C ASN A 22 36.17 5.33 20.25
N LEU A 23 34.91 5.03 20.58
CA LEU A 23 34.37 5.38 21.90
C LEU A 23 35.04 4.61 23.04
N GLU A 24 35.70 3.49 22.74
CA GLU A 24 36.43 2.67 23.71
C GLU A 24 37.65 3.36 24.31
N THR A 25 38.25 4.32 23.60
CA THR A 25 39.48 5.00 24.04
C THR A 25 39.23 6.32 24.75
N ILE A 26 37.98 6.75 24.87
CA ILE A 26 37.62 8.05 25.44
C ILE A 26 37.82 8.05 26.96
N GLN A 27 38.50 9.08 27.45
CA GLN A 27 38.61 9.38 28.88
C GLN A 27 38.05 10.77 29.21
N PRO A 28 37.63 11.03 30.46
CA PRO A 28 37.46 10.07 31.56
C PRO A 28 36.27 9.12 31.33
N GLN A 29 36.19 8.04 32.11
CA GLN A 29 35.15 7.00 31.99
C GLN A 29 33.73 7.57 31.91
N ALA A 30 33.40 8.57 32.74
CA ALA A 30 32.09 9.21 32.74
C ALA A 30 31.70 9.82 31.38
N ARG A 31 32.68 10.36 30.63
CA ARG A 31 32.44 10.88 29.26
C ARG A 31 32.22 9.75 28.27
N GLN A 32 33.01 8.67 28.38
CA GLN A 32 32.84 7.49 27.55
C GLN A 32 31.45 6.89 27.71
N ASP A 33 31.00 6.69 28.96
CA ASP A 33 29.70 6.12 29.27
C ASP A 33 28.56 6.99 28.71
N PHE A 34 28.68 8.32 28.86
CA PHE A 34 27.73 9.27 28.29
C PHE A 34 27.64 9.17 26.76
N LEU A 35 28.79 9.07 26.07
CA LEU A 35 28.82 8.96 24.61
C LEU A 35 28.26 7.62 24.12
N LYS A 36 28.60 6.49 24.77
CA LYS A 36 28.02 5.18 24.45
C LYS A 36 26.50 5.18 24.66
N GLN A 37 26.02 5.77 25.76
CA GLN A 37 24.59 5.91 26.00
C GLN A 37 23.91 6.81 24.94
N THR A 38 24.57 7.89 24.54
CA THR A 38 24.06 8.78 23.48
C THR A 38 24.01 8.07 22.13
N ALA A 39 25.02 7.28 21.78
CA ALA A 39 25.03 6.45 20.57
C ALA A 39 23.84 5.47 20.57
N LYS A 40 23.57 4.82 21.70
CA LYS A 40 22.41 3.95 21.87
C LYS A 40 21.08 4.68 21.66
N LEU A 41 20.91 5.85 22.29
CA LEU A 41 19.70 6.65 22.15
C LEU A 41 19.51 7.17 20.72
N PHE A 42 20.60 7.56 20.06
CA PHE A 42 20.58 7.99 18.67
C PHE A 42 20.17 6.86 17.72
N TRP A 43 20.74 5.67 17.88
CA TRP A 43 20.37 4.50 17.10
C TRP A 43 18.88 4.16 17.26
N LEU A 44 18.44 3.92 18.50
CA LEU A 44 17.08 3.46 18.78
C LEU A 44 16.02 4.53 18.52
N GLY A 45 16.35 5.81 18.76
CA GLY A 45 15.38 6.91 18.68
C GLY A 45 15.32 7.62 17.33
N LYS A 46 16.36 7.51 16.49
CA LYS A 46 16.45 8.26 15.23
C LYS A 46 16.76 7.37 14.04
N VAL A 47 17.86 6.63 14.09
CA VAL A 47 18.35 5.88 12.92
C VAL A 47 17.46 4.68 12.61
N ARG A 48 17.23 3.80 13.60
CA ARG A 48 16.41 2.59 13.43
C ARG A 48 14.98 2.91 12.96
N PRO A 49 14.25 3.86 13.58
CA PRO A 49 12.92 4.24 13.10
C PRO A 49 12.92 4.82 11.68
N SER A 50 13.96 5.58 11.29
CA SER A 50 14.06 6.14 9.95
C SER A 50 14.29 5.08 8.89
N ILE A 51 15.14 4.09 9.16
CA ILE A 51 15.37 2.93 8.29
C ILE A 51 14.10 2.11 8.16
N GLU A 52 13.46 1.79 9.29
CA GLU A 52 12.20 1.04 9.33
C GLU A 52 11.12 1.73 8.49
N HIS A 53 10.91 3.04 8.69
CA HIS A 53 9.97 3.83 7.89
C HIS A 53 10.31 3.78 6.39
N SER A 54 11.58 3.92 6.04
CA SER A 54 12.02 3.92 4.63
C SER A 54 11.77 2.56 3.97
N LEU A 55 12.11 1.45 4.64
CA LEU A 55 11.87 0.10 4.14
C LEU A 55 10.38 -0.20 3.99
N LEU A 56 9.56 0.18 4.97
CA LEU A 56 8.12 0.01 4.89
C LEU A 56 7.51 0.83 3.76
N THR A 57 7.99 2.05 3.56
CA THR A 57 7.55 2.91 2.45
C THR A 57 7.91 2.30 1.11
N GLU A 58 9.14 1.80 0.94
CA GLU A 58 9.57 1.12 -0.28
C GLU A 58 8.69 -0.10 -0.59
N LYS A 59 8.45 -0.97 0.40
CA LYS A 59 7.59 -2.15 0.22
C LYS A 59 6.14 -1.78 -0.08
N ARG A 60 5.63 -0.72 0.53
CA ARG A 60 4.31 -0.19 0.22
C ARG A 60 4.23 0.27 -1.23
N LEU A 61 5.17 1.10 -1.70
CA LEU A 61 5.19 1.61 -3.06
C LEU A 61 5.31 0.49 -4.10
N ALA A 62 6.12 -0.54 -3.81
CA ALA A 62 6.23 -1.72 -4.66
C ALA A 62 4.89 -2.48 -4.75
N ALA A 63 4.23 -2.70 -3.61
CA ALA A 63 2.93 -3.37 -3.57
C ALA A 63 1.82 -2.56 -4.27
N GLU A 64 1.81 -1.24 -4.10
CA GLU A 64 0.88 -0.33 -4.80
C GLU A 64 1.12 -0.37 -6.32
N THR A 65 2.37 -0.39 -6.76
CA THR A 65 2.72 -0.49 -8.19
C THR A 65 2.20 -1.79 -8.80
N GLU A 66 2.40 -2.92 -8.11
CA GLU A 66 1.90 -4.21 -8.58
C GLU A 66 0.37 -4.25 -8.63
N ALA A 67 -0.30 -3.72 -7.60
CA ALA A 67 -1.75 -3.62 -7.59
C ALA A 67 -2.26 -2.77 -8.77
N MET A 68 -1.63 -1.63 -9.06
CA MET A 68 -1.97 -0.79 -10.21
C MET A 68 -1.82 -1.53 -11.53
N ASN A 69 -0.77 -2.33 -11.71
CA ASN A 69 -0.57 -3.12 -12.93
C ASN A 69 -1.71 -4.12 -13.15
N VAL A 70 -2.12 -4.83 -12.09
CA VAL A 70 -3.26 -5.75 -12.14
C VAL A 70 -4.56 -5.01 -12.47
N PHE A 71 -4.81 -3.85 -11.86
CA PHE A 71 -5.99 -3.04 -12.17
C PHE A 71 -5.99 -2.54 -13.62
N ALA A 72 -4.85 -2.08 -14.12
CA ALA A 72 -4.70 -1.61 -15.49
C ALA A 72 -4.93 -2.75 -16.50
N GLU A 73 -4.41 -3.94 -16.20
CA GLU A 73 -4.64 -5.12 -17.05
C GLU A 73 -6.11 -5.53 -17.07
N ASN A 74 -6.76 -5.59 -15.90
CA ASN A 74 -8.20 -5.87 -15.82
C ASN A 74 -9.02 -4.85 -16.61
N LEU A 75 -8.69 -3.57 -16.51
CA LEU A 75 -9.35 -2.52 -17.29
C LEU A 75 -9.13 -2.72 -18.79
N ARG A 76 -7.91 -3.05 -19.22
CA ARG A 76 -7.61 -3.36 -20.62
C ARG A 76 -8.46 -4.53 -21.13
N HIS A 77 -8.57 -5.61 -20.37
CA HIS A 77 -9.39 -6.77 -20.75
C HIS A 77 -10.87 -6.42 -20.87
N LEU A 78 -11.39 -5.59 -19.97
CA LEU A 78 -12.77 -5.11 -20.04
C LEU A 78 -13.01 -4.23 -21.27
N LEU A 79 -12.10 -3.29 -21.57
CA LEU A 79 -12.25 -2.36 -22.71
C LEU A 79 -12.07 -3.03 -24.08
N LEU A 80 -11.25 -4.08 -24.15
CA LEU A 80 -11.02 -4.84 -25.39
C LEU A 80 -11.91 -6.08 -25.51
N SER A 81 -12.88 -6.24 -24.60
CA SER A 81 -13.85 -7.32 -24.69
C SER A 81 -14.67 -7.20 -25.98
N ALA A 82 -14.89 -8.35 -26.62
CA ALA A 82 -15.61 -8.37 -27.90
C ALA A 82 -17.02 -7.78 -27.71
N PRO A 83 -17.45 -6.82 -28.55
CA PRO A 83 -18.77 -6.25 -28.43
C PRO A 83 -19.84 -7.31 -28.77
N ALA A 84 -20.95 -7.30 -28.04
CA ALA A 84 -22.09 -8.19 -28.31
C ALA A 84 -22.80 -7.89 -29.65
N GLY A 85 -22.45 -6.78 -30.30
CA GLY A 85 -23.02 -6.30 -31.55
C GLY A 85 -24.29 -5.45 -31.38
N ALA A 86 -24.85 -4.99 -32.49
CA ALA A 86 -26.05 -4.16 -32.54
C ALA A 86 -27.31 -5.01 -32.28
N ARG A 87 -27.64 -5.22 -31.00
CA ARG A 87 -28.81 -5.98 -30.56
C ARG A 87 -29.59 -5.17 -29.53
N THR A 88 -30.92 -5.19 -29.63
CA THR A 88 -31.77 -4.67 -28.56
C THR A 88 -31.50 -5.45 -27.27
N THR A 89 -31.15 -4.74 -26.21
CA THR A 89 -30.61 -5.33 -24.97
C THR A 89 -31.34 -4.79 -23.74
N LEU A 90 -31.68 -5.67 -22.80
CA LEU A 90 -32.15 -5.31 -21.47
C LEU A 90 -30.96 -5.26 -20.50
N GLY A 91 -30.58 -4.07 -20.07
CA GLY A 91 -29.65 -3.85 -18.98
C GLY A 91 -30.32 -4.08 -17.62
N VAL A 92 -29.65 -4.82 -16.74
CA VAL A 92 -30.13 -5.16 -15.39
C VAL A 92 -29.05 -4.74 -14.39
N ASP A 93 -29.37 -3.79 -13.51
CA ASP A 93 -28.50 -3.34 -12.41
C ASP A 93 -29.09 -3.81 -11.06
N PRO A 94 -28.57 -4.92 -10.48
CA PRO A 94 -29.12 -5.52 -9.28
C PRO A 94 -28.94 -4.64 -8.04
N GLY A 95 -30.03 -4.42 -7.29
CA GLY A 95 -30.00 -3.78 -5.98
C GLY A 95 -31.02 -4.40 -5.03
N ILE A 96 -30.63 -4.59 -3.76
CA ILE A 96 -31.50 -5.21 -2.74
C ILE A 96 -32.47 -4.16 -2.18
N ARG A 97 -31.95 -3.20 -1.40
CA ARG A 97 -32.78 -2.19 -0.73
C ARG A 97 -33.43 -1.19 -1.69
N THR A 98 -32.78 -0.92 -2.82
CA THR A 98 -33.21 0.10 -3.79
C THR A 98 -33.89 -0.49 -5.03
N GLY A 99 -34.19 -1.80 -5.00
CA GLY A 99 -34.73 -2.53 -6.15
C GLY A 99 -33.72 -2.77 -7.27
N VAL A 100 -34.13 -3.53 -8.27
CA VAL A 100 -33.38 -3.81 -9.50
C VAL A 100 -33.78 -2.80 -10.56
N LYS A 101 -32.80 -2.12 -11.16
CA LYS A 101 -33.04 -1.13 -12.23
C LYS A 101 -32.92 -1.82 -13.57
N LEU A 102 -33.86 -1.51 -14.45
CA LEU A 102 -34.00 -2.08 -15.78
C LEU A 102 -33.94 -0.96 -16.80
N ALA A 103 -33.20 -1.18 -17.88
CA ALA A 103 -33.15 -0.28 -19.04
C ALA A 103 -33.15 -1.10 -20.33
N VAL A 104 -34.04 -0.77 -21.27
CA VAL A 104 -34.08 -1.37 -22.61
C VAL A 104 -33.41 -0.42 -23.58
N VAL A 105 -32.38 -0.89 -24.28
CA VAL A 105 -31.62 -0.13 -25.28
C VAL A 105 -31.79 -0.79 -26.65
N ASN A 106 -32.04 -0.01 -27.70
CA ASN A 106 -32.17 -0.53 -29.07
C ASN A 106 -30.80 -0.80 -29.74
N ALA A 107 -30.81 -1.33 -30.96
CA ALA A 107 -29.58 -1.64 -31.71
C ALA A 107 -28.69 -0.41 -32.03
N SER A 108 -29.26 0.79 -32.05
CA SER A 108 -28.53 2.05 -32.30
C SER A 108 -27.93 2.66 -31.03
N GLY A 109 -28.29 2.14 -29.84
CA GLY A 109 -27.86 2.66 -28.54
C GLY A 109 -28.87 3.58 -27.85
N ASP A 110 -30.06 3.79 -28.42
CA ASP A 110 -31.08 4.65 -27.81
C ASP A 110 -31.83 3.91 -26.69
N VAL A 111 -32.13 4.62 -25.61
CA VAL A 111 -32.95 4.10 -24.51
C VAL A 111 -34.43 4.12 -24.92
N LEU A 112 -35.07 2.95 -24.94
CA LEU A 112 -36.49 2.80 -25.26
C LEU A 112 -37.39 2.88 -24.03
N ALA A 113 -36.94 2.32 -22.90
CA ALA A 113 -37.70 2.29 -21.66
C ALA A 113 -36.77 2.04 -20.46
N HIS A 114 -37.20 2.46 -19.27
CA HIS A 114 -36.56 2.12 -18.02
C HIS A 114 -37.59 1.88 -16.92
N SER A 115 -37.27 1.07 -15.92
CA SER A 115 -38.12 0.81 -14.75
C SER A 115 -37.29 0.36 -13.56
N THR A 116 -37.88 0.42 -12.36
CA THR A 116 -37.31 -0.19 -11.16
C THR A 116 -38.30 -1.22 -10.64
N ILE A 117 -37.83 -2.46 -10.44
CA ILE A 117 -38.62 -3.56 -9.89
C ILE A 117 -38.10 -3.96 -8.51
N TYR A 118 -38.98 -4.52 -7.69
CA TYR A 118 -38.65 -5.11 -6.40
C TYR A 118 -39.07 -6.59 -6.46
N PRO A 119 -38.19 -7.47 -6.95
CA PRO A 119 -38.50 -8.90 -7.11
C PRO A 119 -38.60 -9.64 -5.78
#